data_AF-I8U084-F1
#
_entry.id   AF-I8U084-F1
#
_cell.length_a   1.000
_cell.length_b   1.000
_cell.length_c   1.000
_cell.angle_alpha   90.00
_cell.angle_beta   90.00
_cell.angle_gamma   90.00
#
_symmetry.space_group_name_H-M   'P 1'
#
loop_
_entity.id
_entity.type
_entity.pdbx_description
1 polymer ?
#
loop_
_entity_poly.entity_id
_entity_poly.type
_entity_poly.pdbx_seq_one_letter_code
_entity_poly.pdbx_strand_id
1 'polypeptide(L)'
;MREPLSMYQRRFGDRRMPLPLIKTYIRALLTGLDYLHKQCRTVHTGKFIFDLSSPRDTEPRRRLDLKLENIMVSFEDPTVLADFLESQLEKPMAFKIDSTGRPVYQSRSDFGPLKSLRSIPQLVDFGLATRHEEDDDWGVWPIQPDHYREPEVILGIGWQMPADIWNLGVLVRPVVL
;
A
#
# COMPACT_ATOMS: atom_id res chain seq x y z
N MET A 1 -5.63 10.29 -5.10
CA MET A 1 -4.59 9.35 -5.57
C MET A 1 -5.03 8.74 -6.88
N ARG A 2 -4.09 8.40 -7.78
CA ARG A 2 -4.41 7.89 -9.13
C ARG A 2 -4.71 6.40 -9.11
N GLU A 3 -3.74 5.60 -8.70
CA GLU A 3 -3.84 4.13 -8.70
C GLU A 3 -2.84 3.51 -7.71
N PRO A 4 -3.00 2.23 -7.34
CA PRO A 4 -1.99 1.50 -6.56
C PRO A 4 -0.74 1.22 -7.38
N LEU A 5 0.42 1.08 -6.73
CA LEU A 5 1.70 0.78 -7.36
C LEU A 5 1.65 -0.57 -8.10
N SER A 6 0.83 -1.51 -7.61
CA SER A 6 0.59 -2.80 -8.26
C SER A 6 -0.07 -2.69 -9.65
N MET A 7 -0.87 -1.64 -9.88
CA MET A 7 -1.42 -1.28 -11.19
C MET A 7 -0.43 -0.43 -11.98
N TYR A 8 0.20 0.57 -11.32
CA TYR A 8 1.12 1.50 -11.96
C TYR A 8 2.30 0.80 -12.65
N GLN A 9 2.88 -0.24 -12.04
CA GLN A 9 3.98 -1.01 -12.65
C GLN A 9 3.59 -1.63 -14.01
N ARG A 10 2.31 -1.93 -14.24
CA ARG A 10 1.82 -2.51 -15.51
C ARG A 10 1.90 -1.54 -16.68
N ARG A 11 2.12 -0.25 -16.41
CA ARG A 11 2.35 0.79 -17.44
C ARG A 11 3.74 0.72 -18.06
N PHE A 12 4.64 -0.08 -17.48
CA PHE A 12 5.98 -0.31 -17.99
C PHE A 12 6.12 -1.73 -18.56
N GLY A 13 7.01 -1.88 -19.55
CA GLY A 13 7.33 -3.19 -20.13
C GLY A 13 7.77 -4.18 -19.05
N ASP A 14 7.32 -5.44 -19.16
CA ASP A 14 7.62 -6.52 -18.22
C ASP A 14 7.27 -6.23 -16.74
N ARG A 15 6.43 -5.22 -16.49
CA ARG A 15 6.09 -4.71 -15.15
C ARG A 15 7.29 -4.17 -14.36
N ARG A 16 8.35 -3.74 -15.06
CA ARG A 16 9.59 -3.24 -14.46
C ARG A 16 9.66 -1.73 -14.56
N MET A 17 9.78 -1.06 -13.42
CA MET A 17 9.93 0.39 -13.40
C MET A 17 11.36 0.80 -13.74
N PRO A 18 11.57 1.92 -14.45
CA PRO A 18 12.91 2.43 -14.70
C PRO A 18 13.70 2.64 -13.41
N LEU A 19 14.97 2.20 -13.40
CA LEU A 19 15.86 2.30 -12.23
C LEU A 19 15.93 3.71 -11.60
N PRO A 20 15.98 4.81 -12.38
CA PRO A 20 15.96 6.16 -11.79
C PRO A 20 14.65 6.46 -11.05
N LEU A 21 13.52 5.99 -11.56
CA LEU A 21 12.20 6.21 -10.96
C LEU A 21 12.05 5.43 -9.67
N ILE A 22 12.36 4.13 -9.67
CA ILE A 22 12.25 3.29 -8.49
C ILE A 22 13.19 3.74 -7.37
N LYS A 23 14.40 4.23 -7.69
CA LYS A 23 15.31 4.83 -6.68
C LYS A 23 14.68 6.05 -6.01
N THR A 24 14.01 6.91 -6.77
CA THR A 24 13.29 8.06 -6.22
C THR A 24 12.11 7.61 -5.36
N TYR A 25 11.38 6.57 -5.79
CA TYR A 25 10.25 6.04 -5.04
C TYR A 25 10.67 5.39 -3.72
N ILE A 26 11.75 4.60 -3.73
CA ILE A 26 12.32 4.00 -2.52
C ILE A 26 12.71 5.11 -1.53
N ARG A 27 13.36 6.19 -1.98
CA ARG A 27 13.71 7.32 -1.11
C ARG A 27 12.47 7.95 -0.48
N ALA A 28 11.44 8.23 -1.27
CA ALA A 28 10.18 8.80 -0.77
C ALA A 28 9.49 7.88 0.25
N LEU A 29 9.45 6.57 -0.02
CA LEU A 29 8.86 5.57 0.88
C LEU A 29 9.67 5.44 2.17
N LEU A 30 11.00 5.41 2.10
CA LEU A 30 11.87 5.39 3.27
C LEU A 30 11.71 6.67 4.11
N THR A 31 11.55 7.83 3.50
CA THR A 31 11.22 9.08 4.22
C THR A 31 9.86 8.98 4.93
N GLY A 32 8.86 8.39 4.27
CA GLY A 32 7.55 8.14 4.88
C GLY A 32 7.61 7.17 6.07
N LEU A 33 8.38 6.08 5.94
CA LEU A 33 8.61 5.13 7.03
C LEU A 33 9.40 5.77 8.18
N ASP A 34 10.44 6.54 7.90
CA ASP A 34 11.21 7.25 8.93
C ASP A 34 10.31 8.17 9.79
N TYR A 35 9.39 8.90 9.13
CA TYR A 35 8.39 9.70 9.82
C TYR A 35 7.44 8.83 10.66
N LEU A 36 6.90 7.76 10.06
CA LEU A 36 5.98 6.85 10.75
C LEU A 36 6.61 6.21 12.00
N HIS A 37 7.88 5.83 11.90
CA HIS A 37 8.64 5.18 12.96
C HIS A 37 9.02 6.16 14.06
N LYS A 38 9.62 7.30 13.72
CA LYS A 38 10.16 8.26 14.71
C LYS A 38 9.11 9.18 15.30
N GLN A 39 8.15 9.64 14.50
CA GLN A 39 7.18 10.65 14.93
C GLN A 39 5.86 10.02 15.35
N CYS A 40 5.42 8.96 14.66
CA CYS A 40 4.15 8.31 14.98
C CYS A 40 4.29 7.09 15.90
N ARG A 41 5.50 6.51 16.02
CA ARG A 41 5.77 5.22 16.69
C ARG A 41 4.87 4.11 16.17
N THR A 42 4.71 4.05 14.85
CA THR A 42 3.77 3.12 14.22
C THR A 42 4.50 2.16 13.28
N VAL A 43 4.19 0.87 13.36
CA VAL A 43 4.60 -0.14 12.38
C VAL A 43 3.44 -0.36 11.43
N HIS A 44 3.68 -0.22 10.12
CA HIS A 44 2.64 -0.35 9.10
C HIS A 44 2.09 -1.79 9.03
N THR A 45 2.95 -2.80 9.18
CA THR A 45 2.58 -4.23 9.10
C THR A 45 2.25 -4.92 10.42
N GLY A 46 1.88 -4.16 11.45
CA GLY A 46 1.99 -4.62 12.83
C GLY A 46 0.82 -5.43 13.39
N LYS A 47 -0.28 -5.67 12.65
CA LYS A 47 -1.47 -6.28 13.24
C LYS A 47 -1.65 -7.74 12.85
N PHE A 48 -1.56 -8.59 13.86
CA PHE A 48 -2.07 -9.96 13.77
C PHE A 48 -3.60 -9.95 13.74
N ILE A 49 -4.20 -10.47 12.67
CA ILE A 49 -5.66 -10.59 12.58
C ILE A 49 -6.05 -12.05 12.82
N PHE A 50 -6.79 -12.30 13.90
CA PHE A 50 -7.69 -13.44 13.94
C PHE A 50 -8.92 -13.09 13.11
N ASP A 51 -9.13 -13.80 11.99
CA ASP A 51 -10.38 -13.68 11.26
C ASP A 51 -11.49 -14.41 12.02
N LEU A 52 -12.11 -13.72 12.99
CA LEU A 52 -13.22 -14.24 13.78
C LEU A 52 -14.50 -14.44 12.93
N SER A 53 -14.51 -14.03 11.66
CA SER A 53 -15.68 -14.15 10.79
C SER A 53 -15.81 -15.51 10.11
N SER A 54 -14.76 -16.33 10.11
CA SER A 54 -14.77 -17.70 9.57
C SER A 54 -14.52 -18.73 10.68
N PRO A 55 -15.56 -19.45 11.16
CA PRO A 55 -15.41 -20.54 12.13
C PRO A 55 -14.58 -21.73 11.63
N ARG A 56 -14.13 -21.70 10.36
CA ARG A 56 -13.35 -22.75 9.71
C ARG A 56 -11.89 -22.37 9.46
N ASP A 57 -11.51 -21.11 9.64
CA ASP A 57 -10.13 -20.68 9.49
C ASP A 57 -9.40 -21.02 10.80
N THR A 58 -8.94 -22.25 10.91
CA THR A 58 -8.13 -22.75 12.04
C THR A 58 -6.70 -22.22 12.00
N GLU A 59 -6.30 -21.60 10.89
CA GLU A 59 -4.98 -20.99 10.74
C GLU A 59 -5.07 -19.45 10.65
N PRO A 60 -4.31 -18.74 11.50
CA PRO A 60 -4.24 -17.29 11.42
C PRO A 60 -3.65 -16.85 10.08
N ARG A 61 -4.33 -15.91 9.40
CA ARG A 61 -3.85 -15.34 8.14
C ARG A 61 -2.73 -14.35 8.41
N ARG A 62 -1.50 -14.81 8.21
CA ARG A 62 -0.30 -13.97 8.24
C ARG A 62 -0.25 -13.12 6.97
N ARG A 63 -0.66 -11.85 7.06
CA ARG A 63 -0.62 -10.92 5.92
C ARG A 63 0.66 -10.11 5.93
N LEU A 64 1.18 -9.85 4.73
CA LEU A 64 2.16 -8.81 4.48
C LEU A 64 1.35 -7.55 4.15
N ASP A 65 1.25 -6.61 5.07
CA ASP A 65 0.40 -5.44 4.86
C ASP A 65 1.09 -4.32 4.08
N LEU A 66 2.43 -4.30 4.09
CA LEU A 66 3.21 -3.50 3.16
C LEU A 66 3.32 -4.27 1.83
N LYS A 67 2.32 -4.04 0.99
CA LYS A 67 2.13 -4.65 -0.34
C LYS A 67 1.99 -3.57 -1.39
N LEU A 68 2.18 -3.92 -2.67
CA LEU A 68 2.12 -2.96 -3.78
C LEU A 68 0.75 -2.28 -3.91
N GLU A 69 -0.31 -2.90 -3.40
CA GLU A 69 -1.67 -2.34 -3.34
C GLU A 69 -1.81 -1.23 -2.28
N ASN A 70 -0.98 -1.27 -1.24
CA ASN A 70 -1.00 -0.31 -0.12
C ASN A 70 0.01 0.82 -0.33
N ILE A 71 0.61 0.91 -1.52
CA ILE A 71 1.38 2.05 -1.98
C ILE A 71 0.59 2.69 -3.12
N MET A 72 0.02 3.86 -2.89
CA MET A 72 -0.71 4.59 -3.93
C MET A 72 0.22 5.58 -4.61
N VAL A 73 0.05 5.77 -5.92
CA VAL A 73 0.75 6.83 -6.67
C VAL A 73 -0.17 8.03 -6.90
N SER A 74 0.38 9.23 -6.75
CA SER A 74 -0.36 10.47 -7.01
C SER A 74 -0.59 10.67 -8.51
N PHE A 75 -1.54 11.56 -8.83
CA PHE A 75 -1.61 12.11 -10.18
C PHE A 75 -0.30 12.85 -10.50
N GLU A 76 0.18 12.65 -11.72
CA GLU A 76 1.39 13.23 -12.28
C GLU A 76 1.18 14.67 -12.79
N ASP A 77 -0.08 15.02 -13.05
CA ASP A 77 -0.50 16.30 -13.59
C ASP A 77 -1.93 16.61 -13.11
N PRO A 78 -2.18 17.79 -12.51
CA PRO A 78 -3.51 18.16 -12.02
C PRO A 78 -4.57 18.23 -13.14
N THR A 79 -4.16 18.47 -14.39
CA THR A 79 -5.07 18.52 -15.55
C THR A 79 -5.75 17.18 -15.82
N VAL A 80 -5.17 16.05 -15.40
CA VAL A 80 -5.80 14.72 -15.57
C VAL A 80 -7.18 14.68 -14.89
N LEU A 81 -7.30 15.27 -13.71
CA LEU A 81 -8.57 15.34 -13.00
C LEU A 81 -9.55 16.32 -13.67
N ALA A 82 -9.05 17.43 -14.22
CA ALA A 82 -9.87 18.39 -14.96
C ALA A 82 -10.48 17.74 -16.21
N ASP A 83 -9.64 17.12 -17.04
CA ASP A 83 -10.08 16.39 -18.25
C ASP A 83 -11.06 15.27 -17.88
N PHE A 84 -10.81 14.58 -16.77
CA PHE A 84 -11.71 13.56 -16.26
C PHE A 84 -13.09 14.15 -15.91
N LEU A 85 -13.13 15.25 -15.15
CA LEU A 85 -14.38 15.91 -14.77
C LEU A 85 -15.17 16.41 -15.99
N GLU A 86 -14.48 17.00 -16.98
CA GLU A 86 -15.11 17.42 -18.24
C GLU A 86 -15.73 16.23 -18.98
N SER A 87 -15.02 15.09 -19.06
CA SER A 87 -15.57 13.86 -19.65
C SER A 87 -16.82 13.33 -18.93
N GLN A 88 -16.99 13.66 -17.63
CA GLN A 88 -18.16 13.26 -16.86
C GLN A 88 -19.38 14.13 -17.13
N LEU A 89 -19.19 15.36 -17.62
CA LEU A 89 -20.29 16.20 -18.10
C LEU A 89 -20.86 15.67 -19.41
N GLU A 90 -20.00 15.18 -20.31
CA GLU A 90 -20.42 14.62 -21.59
C GLU A 90 -21.00 13.20 -21.45
N LYS A 91 -20.33 12.35 -20.66
CA LYS A 91 -20.72 10.96 -20.45
C LYS A 91 -20.63 10.60 -18.96
N PRO A 92 -21.74 10.76 -18.21
CA PRO A 92 -21.78 10.45 -16.79
C PRO A 92 -21.44 8.98 -16.49
N MET A 93 -20.79 8.73 -15.36
CA MET A 93 -20.58 7.36 -14.87
C MET A 93 -21.90 6.64 -14.65
N ALA A 94 -21.92 5.35 -14.95
CA ALA A 94 -22.99 4.48 -14.51
C ALA A 94 -23.11 4.53 -12.98
N PHE A 95 -24.34 4.61 -12.49
CA PHE A 95 -24.63 4.57 -11.07
C PHE A 95 -25.87 3.70 -10.83
N LYS A 96 -26.01 3.23 -9.60
CA LYS A 96 -27.23 2.60 -9.10
C LYS A 96 -27.75 3.35 -7.89
N ILE A 97 -29.03 3.23 -7.60
CA ILE A 97 -29.60 3.71 -6.33
C ILE A 97 -29.59 2.54 -5.35
N ASP A 98 -29.04 2.76 -4.15
CA ASP A 98 -29.07 1.77 -3.09
C ASP A 98 -30.45 1.70 -2.40
N SER A 99 -30.64 0.75 -1.49
CA SER A 99 -31.88 0.59 -0.74
C SER A 99 -32.24 1.79 0.15
N THR A 100 -31.31 2.73 0.36
CA THR A 100 -31.49 3.95 1.14
C THR A 100 -31.76 5.18 0.26
N GLY A 101 -31.87 5.01 -1.06
CA GLY A 101 -32.11 6.09 -2.01
C GLY A 101 -30.85 6.86 -2.42
N ARG A 102 -29.65 6.41 -2.05
CA ARG A 102 -28.39 7.10 -2.36
C ARG A 102 -27.80 6.64 -3.68
N PRO A 103 -27.25 7.56 -4.51
CA PRO A 103 -26.53 7.17 -5.71
C PRO A 103 -25.18 6.55 -5.36
N VAL A 104 -24.94 5.35 -5.87
CA VAL A 104 -23.67 4.62 -5.80
C VAL A 104 -23.09 4.55 -7.21
N TYR A 105 -22.03 5.31 -7.44
CA TYR A 105 -21.34 5.38 -8.73
C TYR A 105 -20.42 4.18 -8.94
N GLN A 106 -20.27 3.75 -10.19
CA GLN A 106 -19.30 2.73 -10.57
C GLN A 106 -17.88 3.25 -10.30
N SER A 107 -17.05 2.45 -9.63
CA SER A 107 -15.64 2.77 -9.44
C SER A 107 -14.91 2.80 -10.77
N ARG A 108 -14.04 3.80 -10.96
CA ARG A 108 -13.25 3.97 -12.17
C ARG A 108 -11.78 4.21 -11.80
N SER A 109 -10.92 3.30 -12.26
CA SER A 109 -9.48 3.36 -12.04
C SER A 109 -8.70 3.85 -13.27
N ASP A 110 -9.37 3.95 -14.43
CA ASP A 110 -8.74 4.39 -15.67
C ASP A 110 -8.90 5.90 -15.89
N PHE A 111 -7.80 6.61 -15.70
CA PHE A 111 -7.63 8.05 -15.95
C PHE A 111 -6.79 8.32 -17.21
N GLY A 112 -6.71 7.34 -18.13
CA GLY A 112 -5.98 7.44 -19.38
C GLY A 112 -4.48 7.18 -19.26
N PRO A 113 -3.71 7.52 -20.32
CA PRO A 113 -2.25 7.40 -20.32
C PRO A 113 -1.60 8.39 -19.34
N LEU A 114 -0.35 8.12 -18.97
CA LEU A 114 0.42 9.04 -18.12
C LEU A 114 0.87 10.25 -18.94
N LYS A 115 0.65 11.46 -18.42
CA LYS A 115 1.18 12.69 -19.02
C LYS A 115 2.66 12.93 -18.70
N SER A 116 3.15 12.42 -17.56
CA SER A 116 4.55 12.50 -17.13
C SER A 116 4.87 11.46 -16.04
N LEU A 117 6.14 11.35 -15.64
CA LEU A 117 6.60 10.46 -14.56
C LEU A 117 6.80 11.20 -13.22
N ARG A 118 5.99 12.24 -12.97
CA ARG A 118 6.05 13.08 -11.75
C ARG A 118 5.14 12.57 -10.61
N SER A 119 4.59 11.37 -10.74
CA SER A 119 3.81 10.73 -9.67
C SER A 119 4.68 10.49 -8.42
N ILE A 120 4.08 10.65 -7.25
CA ILE A 120 4.74 10.46 -5.95
C ILE A 120 4.08 9.25 -5.27
N PRO A 121 4.85 8.24 -4.81
CA PRO A 121 4.32 7.12 -4.05
C PRO A 121 4.01 7.55 -2.61
N GLN A 122 2.92 7.03 -2.05
CA GLN A 122 2.49 7.28 -0.68
C GLN A 122 2.01 5.97 -0.05
N LEU A 123 2.42 5.74 1.19
CA LEU A 123 1.90 4.65 2.02
C LEU A 123 0.43 4.97 2.37
N VAL A 124 -0.44 4.00 2.16
CA VAL A 124 -1.86 4.08 2.52
C VAL A 124 -2.27 2.84 3.31
N ASP A 125 -3.55 2.79 3.71
CA ASP A 125 -4.16 1.66 4.42
C ASP A 125 -3.42 1.31 5.73
N PHE A 126 -3.70 2.09 6.76
CA PHE A 126 -3.19 1.89 8.12
C PHE A 126 -4.15 1.03 8.98
N GLY A 127 -5.12 0.33 8.39
CA GLY A 127 -6.11 -0.45 9.13
C GLY A 127 -5.50 -1.57 10.00
N LEU A 128 -4.27 -1.97 9.65
CA LEU A 128 -3.47 -3.01 10.29
C LEU A 128 -2.17 -2.48 10.88
N ALA A 129 -2.02 -1.15 10.95
CA ALA A 129 -0.88 -0.55 11.59
C ALA A 129 -0.97 -0.69 13.11
N THR A 130 0.17 -0.91 13.76
CA THR A 130 0.26 -1.01 15.23
C THR A 130 1.10 0.13 15.75
N ARG A 131 0.54 0.89 16.68
CA ARG A 131 1.26 1.95 17.39
C ARG A 131 1.88 1.36 18.66
N HIS A 132 3.15 1.64 18.87
CA HIS A 132 3.87 1.34 20.10
C HIS A 132 3.67 2.54 21.06
N GLU A 133 3.29 2.27 22.31
CA GLU A 133 3.11 3.33 23.31
C GLU A 133 4.46 3.72 23.90
N GLU A 134 5.31 2.73 24.16
CA GLU A 134 6.67 2.87 24.67
C GLU A 134 7.72 2.39 23.66
N ASP A 135 8.95 2.91 23.77
CA ASP A 135 10.04 2.58 22.83
C ASP A 135 10.52 1.11 22.98
N ASP A 136 10.26 0.50 24.13
CA ASP A 136 10.54 -0.92 24.43
C ASP A 136 9.34 -1.84 24.18
N ASP A 137 8.25 -1.37 23.57
CA ASP A 137 7.14 -2.24 23.19
C ASP A 137 7.57 -3.14 22.03
N TRP A 138 7.26 -4.44 22.11
CA TRP A 138 7.56 -5.41 21.06
C TRP A 138 6.28 -6.09 20.55
N GLY A 139 6.22 -6.26 19.25
CA GLY A 139 5.27 -7.17 18.64
C GLY A 139 5.70 -8.62 18.89
N VAL A 140 4.85 -9.40 19.57
CA VAL A 140 5.14 -10.81 19.91
C VAL A 140 4.46 -11.78 18.95
N TRP A 141 3.43 -11.31 18.23
CA TRP A 141 2.66 -12.13 17.31
C TRP A 141 3.38 -12.30 15.98
N PRO A 142 3.30 -13.48 15.34
CA PRO A 142 3.95 -13.72 14.06
C PRO A 142 3.30 -12.87 12.96
N ILE A 143 4.06 -11.93 12.41
CA ILE A 143 3.71 -11.18 11.20
C ILE A 143 4.37 -11.83 9.97
N GLN A 144 4.00 -11.35 8.78
CA GLN A 144 4.53 -11.75 7.46
C GLN A 144 4.25 -13.22 7.08
N PRO A 145 4.02 -13.55 5.79
CA PRO A 145 4.01 -14.92 5.31
C PRO A 145 5.39 -15.59 5.45
N ASP A 146 5.43 -16.92 5.60
CA ASP A 146 6.65 -17.66 5.94
C ASP A 146 7.85 -17.37 5.02
N HIS A 147 7.63 -17.25 3.72
CA HIS A 147 8.70 -17.03 2.73
C HIS A 147 9.28 -15.61 2.74
N TYR A 148 8.61 -14.67 3.41
CA TYR A 148 8.98 -13.25 3.44
C TYR A 148 9.23 -12.77 4.87
N ARG A 149 9.19 -13.68 5.82
CA ARG A 149 9.36 -13.36 7.23
C ARG A 149 10.80 -12.98 7.53
N GLU A 150 10.97 -11.94 8.31
CA GLU A 150 12.26 -11.46 8.76
C GLU A 150 12.83 -12.33 9.90
N PRO A 151 14.16 -12.33 10.11
CA PRO A 151 14.81 -13.29 11.00
C PRO A 151 14.35 -13.20 12.46
N GLU A 152 14.13 -11.99 13.00
CA GLU A 152 13.68 -11.80 14.38
C GLU A 152 12.28 -12.37 14.65
N VAL A 153 11.37 -12.30 13.66
CA VAL A 153 10.04 -12.90 13.74
C VAL A 153 10.13 -14.43 13.59
N ILE A 154 11.05 -14.94 12.75
CA ILE A 154 11.31 -16.39 12.65
C ILE A 154 11.82 -16.94 13.99
N LEU A 155 12.71 -16.20 14.66
CA LEU A 155 13.32 -16.59 15.92
C LEU A 155 12.41 -16.34 17.14
N GLY A 156 11.27 -15.66 16.96
CA GLY A 156 10.34 -15.35 18.05
C GLY A 156 10.89 -14.35 19.07
N ILE A 157 11.88 -13.53 18.68
CA ILE A 157 12.56 -12.57 19.55
C ILE A 157 11.70 -11.28 19.72
N GLY A 158 10.63 -11.17 18.93
CA GLY A 158 9.79 -9.99 18.84
C GLY A 158 10.23 -9.11 17.68
N TRP A 159 9.36 -8.18 17.28
CA TRP A 159 9.62 -7.24 16.19
C TRP A 159 9.14 -5.83 16.53
N GLN A 160 9.66 -4.86 15.77
CA GLN A 160 9.38 -3.43 15.90
C GLN A 160 9.37 -2.79 14.50
N MET A 161 9.56 -1.47 14.44
CA MET A 161 9.66 -0.64 13.24
C MET A 161 10.55 -1.20 12.11
N PRO A 162 11.70 -1.87 12.37
CA PRO A 162 12.51 -2.47 11.30
C PRO A 162 11.76 -3.46 10.39
N ALA A 163 10.66 -4.05 10.88
CA ALA A 163 9.79 -4.93 10.10
C ALA A 163 9.32 -4.32 8.78
N ASP A 164 8.96 -3.02 8.80
CA ASP A 164 8.53 -2.33 7.59
C ASP A 164 9.67 -2.17 6.58
N ILE A 165 10.92 -2.03 7.05
CA ILE A 165 12.11 -1.90 6.20
C ILE A 165 12.41 -3.23 5.50
N TRP A 166 12.33 -4.33 6.25
CA TRP A 166 12.44 -5.68 5.67
C TRP A 166 11.36 -5.89 4.59
N ASN A 167 10.11 -5.57 4.92
CA ASN A 167 8.98 -5.71 4.00
C ASN A 167 9.14 -4.86 2.74
N LEU A 168 9.66 -3.63 2.87
CA LEU A 168 9.94 -2.77 1.73
C LEU A 168 11.03 -3.38 0.83
N GLY A 169 12.07 -3.96 1.41
CA GLY A 169 13.12 -4.66 0.66
C GLY A 169 12.58 -5.84 -0.15
N VAL A 170 11.72 -6.65 0.47
CA VAL A 170 11.01 -7.75 -0.21
C VAL A 170 10.12 -7.24 -1.35
N LEU A 171 9.37 -6.18 -1.11
CA LEU A 171 8.39 -5.60 -2.04
C LEU A 171 9.04 -4.99 -3.29
N VAL A 172 10.20 -4.36 -3.14
CA VAL A 172 10.89 -3.66 -4.23
C VAL A 172 11.62 -4.63 -5.16
N ARG A 173 12.10 -5.78 -4.65
CA ARG A 173 12.85 -6.79 -5.41
C ARG A 173 12.23 -7.13 -6.78
N PRO A 174 10.95 -7.57 -6.89
CA PRO A 174 10.36 -7.97 -8.17
C PRO A 174 10.11 -6.82 -9.15
N VAL A 175 10.15 -5.56 -8.68
CA VAL A 175 9.90 -4.38 -9.53
C VAL A 175 11.19 -3.83 -10.15
N VAL A 176 12.33 -4.22 -9.59
CA VAL A 176 13.68 -3.84 -10.02
C VAL A 176 14.35 -4.92 -10.89
N LEU A 177 14.12 -6.19 -10.57
CA LEU A 177 14.82 -7.35 -11.17
C LEU A 177 14.02 -8.05 -12.27
#